data_AF-A0A1G9YJK3-F1
#
_entry.id   AF-A0A1G9YJK3-F1
#
_cell.length_a   1.000
_cell.length_b   1.000
_cell.length_c   1.000
_cell.angle_alpha   90.00
_cell.angle_beta   90.00
_cell.angle_gamma   90.00
#
_symmetry.space_group_name_H-M   'P 1'
#
loop_
_entity.id
_entity.type
_entity.pdbx_description
1 polymer ?
#
loop_
_entity_poly.entity_id
_entity_poly.type
_entity_poly.pdbx_seq_one_letter_code
_entity_poly.pdbx_strand_id
1 'polypeptide(L)'
;MNERLVSNRLQCVASFLPKGALFADIGSDHAYLPVYVCHLDKQATAIAGEINEGPYQSAKSTVVEEGLTDRIEVRKGDGLAVISANEVNQVVIAGMGGSLISAILQEGKEKLAGVGQIIAQPNVEARAVRVWLQDNGYRLNGEAILEEAGHRYEVISAISSDITYSMTETELLLGPYLMKEKSDPFQRKWKLEIEKRERVLKQMKKAKSPDEKKMETFRHEIELIKEVLT
;
A
#
# COMPACT_ATOMS: atom_id res chain seq x y z
N MET A 1 16.71 15.15 13.53
CA MET A 1 15.51 15.22 12.67
C MET A 1 14.32 15.66 13.51
N ASN A 2 13.55 16.64 13.06
CA ASN A 2 12.28 16.96 13.70
C ASN A 2 11.31 15.81 13.37
N GLU A 3 10.76 15.11 14.36
CA GLU A 3 9.66 14.13 14.17
C GLU A 3 8.48 14.72 13.35
N ARG A 4 8.45 16.04 13.20
CA ARG A 4 7.47 16.85 12.45
C ARG A 4 7.56 16.80 10.92
N LEU A 5 8.53 16.12 10.29
CA LEU A 5 8.71 16.17 8.83
C LEU A 5 8.01 15.04 8.05
N VAL A 6 7.64 13.94 8.70
CA VAL A 6 7.03 12.80 8.01
C VAL A 6 5.55 12.70 8.32
N SER A 7 4.72 12.66 7.27
CA SER A 7 3.26 12.54 7.38
C SER A 7 2.83 11.35 8.24
N ASN A 8 1.69 11.45 8.93
CA ASN A 8 1.15 10.34 9.73
C ASN A 8 0.94 9.09 8.87
N ARG A 9 0.63 9.28 7.58
CA ARG A 9 0.56 8.19 6.59
C ARG A 9 1.87 7.42 6.49
N LEU A 10 2.99 8.11 6.29
CA LEU A 10 4.30 7.46 6.17
C LEU A 10 4.80 6.88 7.51
N GLN A 11 4.48 7.52 8.64
CA GLN A 11 4.76 6.95 9.96
C GLN A 11 3.99 5.62 10.18
N CYS A 12 2.74 5.56 9.73
CA CYS A 12 1.93 4.34 9.77
C CYS A 12 2.50 3.25 8.85
N VAL A 13 3.02 3.59 7.68
CA VAL A 13 3.74 2.63 6.82
C VAL A 13 5.00 2.12 7.51
N ALA A 14 5.80 3.02 8.09
CA ALA A 14 7.03 2.69 8.80
C ALA A 14 6.82 1.76 10.00
N SER A 15 5.68 1.86 10.70
CA SER A 15 5.40 1.03 11.88
C SER A 15 5.21 -0.46 11.57
N PHE A 16 5.00 -0.84 10.30
CA PHE A 16 4.95 -2.23 9.86
C PHE A 16 6.32 -2.82 9.55
N LEU A 17 7.37 -2.01 9.45
CA LEU A 17 8.74 -2.49 9.23
C LEU A 17 9.30 -3.07 10.54
N PRO A 18 10.01 -4.21 10.50
CA PRO A 18 10.67 -4.76 11.68
C PRO A 18 11.90 -3.93 12.07
N LYS A 19 12.37 -4.10 13.31
CA LYS A 19 13.67 -3.58 13.73
C LYS A 19 14.79 -4.21 12.89
N GLY A 20 15.76 -3.40 12.48
CA GLY A 20 16.87 -3.79 11.61
C GLY A 20 16.42 -4.07 10.18
N ALA A 21 15.36 -3.41 9.71
CA ALA A 21 14.82 -3.62 8.37
C ALA A 21 15.89 -3.38 7.29
N LEU A 22 15.92 -4.29 6.32
CA LEU A 22 16.66 -4.16 5.06
C LEU A 22 15.60 -4.15 3.97
N PHE A 23 15.24 -2.95 3.51
CA PHE A 23 14.02 -2.76 2.72
C PHE A 23 14.23 -1.92 1.46
N ALA A 24 13.35 -2.09 0.48
CA ALA A 24 13.25 -1.20 -0.67
C ALA A 24 11.97 -0.38 -0.61
N ASP A 25 12.07 0.93 -0.81
CA ASP A 25 10.94 1.84 -0.96
C ASP A 25 10.79 2.25 -2.43
N ILE A 26 9.70 1.80 -3.06
CA ILE A 26 9.49 1.91 -4.51
C ILE A 26 8.62 3.12 -4.82
N GLY A 27 9.17 4.07 -5.59
CA GLY A 27 8.55 5.38 -5.81
C GLY A 27 8.55 6.21 -4.53
N SER A 28 9.74 6.29 -3.91
CA SER A 28 9.94 6.82 -2.55
C SER A 28 9.55 8.29 -2.39
N ASP A 29 9.61 9.06 -3.47
CA ASP A 29 9.35 10.49 -3.59
C ASP A 29 10.08 11.29 -2.50
N HIS A 30 11.34 11.67 -2.80
CA HIS A 30 12.28 12.35 -1.89
C HIS A 30 12.96 11.49 -0.79
N ALA A 31 12.81 10.16 -0.79
CA ALA A 31 13.46 9.29 0.20
C ALA A 31 13.03 9.53 1.66
N TYR A 32 11.90 10.19 1.91
CA TYR A 32 11.49 10.56 3.27
C TYR A 32 11.22 9.36 4.17
N LEU A 33 10.62 8.29 3.65
CA LEU A 33 10.38 7.06 4.42
C LEU A 33 11.71 6.35 4.79
N PRO A 34 12.61 6.03 3.83
CA PRO A 34 13.96 5.52 4.10
C PRO A 34 14.71 6.31 5.16
N VAL A 35 14.73 7.63 5.01
CA VAL A 35 15.40 8.56 5.92
C VAL A 35 14.80 8.48 7.32
N TYR A 36 13.48 8.55 7.44
CA TYR A 36 12.79 8.45 8.73
C TYR A 36 13.07 7.14 9.46
N VAL A 37 12.97 6.02 8.75
CA VAL A 37 13.24 4.68 9.33
C VAL A 37 14.69 4.57 9.77
N CYS A 38 15.65 5.01 8.97
CA CYS A 38 17.09 4.95 9.30
C CYS A 38 17.49 5.90 10.44
N HIS A 39 16.75 6.99 10.66
CA HIS A 39 16.96 7.83 11.84
C HIS A 39 16.43 7.19 13.13
N LEU A 40 15.28 6.51 13.06
CA LEU A 40 14.70 5.81 14.22
C LEU A 40 15.46 4.52 14.55
N ASP A 41 15.95 3.82 13.54
CA ASP A 41 16.67 2.57 13.69
C ASP A 41 18.05 2.63 13.04
N LYS A 42 19.09 2.59 13.88
CA LYS A 42 20.48 2.63 13.45
C LYS A 42 20.91 1.40 12.64
N GLN A 43 20.18 0.29 12.75
CA GLN A 43 20.48 -0.96 12.04
C GLN A 43 19.71 -1.07 10.72
N ALA A 44 18.75 -0.19 10.45
CA ALA A 44 18.01 -0.22 9.20
C ALA A 44 18.88 0.29 8.04
N THR A 45 18.68 -0.34 6.89
CA THR A 45 19.26 0.06 5.59
C THR A 45 18.17 -0.02 4.52
N ALA A 46 18.30 0.81 3.49
CA ALA A 46 17.26 0.96 2.50
C ALA A 46 17.77 1.16 1.08
N ILE A 47 16.95 0.75 0.11
CA ILE A 47 17.06 1.16 -1.29
C ILE A 47 15.86 2.06 -1.60
N ALA A 48 16.11 3.30 -2.00
CA ALA A 48 15.09 4.22 -2.48
C ALA A 48 15.04 4.17 -4.01
N GLY A 49 13.95 3.64 -4.56
CA GLY A 49 13.75 3.47 -6.00
C GLY A 49 12.96 4.60 -6.63
N GLU A 50 13.47 5.18 -7.72
CA GLU A 50 12.81 6.25 -8.47
C GLU A 50 12.86 6.02 -9.98
N ILE A 51 11.74 6.24 -10.68
CA ILE A 51 11.69 6.16 -12.15
C ILE A 51 12.08 7.48 -12.81
N ASN A 52 11.61 8.60 -12.24
CA ASN A 52 11.71 9.93 -12.83
C ASN A 52 13.00 10.63 -12.39
N GLU A 53 13.64 11.38 -13.29
CA GLU A 53 14.91 12.06 -13.02
C GLU A 53 14.80 13.09 -11.88
N GLY A 54 13.72 13.89 -11.84
CA GLY A 54 13.51 14.88 -10.79
C GLY A 54 13.45 14.24 -9.39
N PRO A 55 12.47 13.36 -9.11
CA PRO A 55 12.39 12.62 -7.86
C PRO A 55 13.67 11.86 -7.49
N TYR A 56 14.34 11.23 -8.47
CA TYR A 56 15.63 10.57 -8.26
C TYR A 56 16.70 11.51 -7.71
N GLN A 57 16.88 12.68 -8.33
CA GLN A 57 17.85 13.67 -7.87
C GLN A 57 17.45 14.26 -6.50
N SER A 58 16.17 14.49 -6.27
CA SER A 58 15.68 14.97 -4.98
C SER A 58 15.92 13.96 -3.86
N ALA A 59 15.60 12.68 -4.07
CA ALA A 59 15.88 11.60 -3.13
C ALA A 59 17.38 11.50 -2.82
N LYS A 60 18.24 11.60 -3.84
CA LYS A 60 19.70 11.66 -3.65
C LYS A 60 20.14 12.82 -2.77
N SER A 61 19.64 14.04 -3.05
CA SER A 61 19.97 15.23 -2.27
C SER A 61 19.56 15.04 -0.81
N THR A 62 18.34 14.56 -0.57
CA THR A 62 17.84 14.33 0.79
C THR A 62 18.69 13.32 1.55
N VAL A 63 19.07 12.19 0.95
CA VAL A 63 19.94 11.21 1.61
C VAL A 63 21.32 11.77 1.95
N VAL A 64 21.89 12.62 1.08
CA VAL A 64 23.18 13.29 1.32
C VAL A 64 23.06 14.33 2.43
N GLU A 65 22.05 15.19 2.38
CA GLU A 65 21.78 16.24 3.37
C GLU A 65 21.57 15.67 4.77
N GLU A 66 20.93 14.50 4.85
CA GLU A 66 20.68 13.78 6.09
C GLU A 66 21.87 12.92 6.56
N GLY A 67 22.95 12.84 5.78
CA GLY A 67 24.16 12.10 6.12
C GLY A 67 23.95 10.59 6.21
N LEU A 68 23.08 10.03 5.35
CA LEU A 68 22.68 8.61 5.37
C LEU A 68 23.13 7.81 4.16
N THR A 69 24.12 8.31 3.41
CA THR A 69 24.62 7.67 2.17
C THR A 69 25.28 6.32 2.39
N ASP A 70 25.67 5.99 3.63
CA ASP A 70 26.20 4.69 4.04
C ASP A 70 25.11 3.64 4.30
N ARG A 71 23.84 4.07 4.41
CA ARG A 71 22.71 3.20 4.78
C ARG A 71 21.54 3.24 3.79
N ILE A 72 21.43 4.30 3.00
CA ILE A 72 20.38 4.46 1.99
C ILE A 72 21.02 4.60 0.62
N GLU A 73 20.71 3.67 -0.27
CA GLU A 73 21.12 3.74 -1.67
C GLU A 73 19.95 4.23 -2.53
N VAL A 74 20.16 5.29 -3.30
CA VAL A 74 19.13 5.81 -4.23
C VAL A 74 19.40 5.28 -5.63
N ARG A 75 18.45 4.54 -6.18
CA ARG A 75 18.56 3.86 -7.48
C ARG A 75 17.49 4.35 -8.44
N LYS A 76 17.86 4.46 -9.71
CA LYS A 76 16.94 4.84 -10.77
C LYS A 76 16.45 3.58 -11.50
N GLY A 77 15.15 3.38 -11.61
CA GLY A 77 14.55 2.22 -12.27
C GLY A 77 13.03 2.21 -12.15
N ASP A 78 12.39 1.41 -13.01
CA ASP A 78 10.94 1.23 -12.98
C ASP A 78 10.54 0.10 -12.01
N GLY A 79 9.64 0.41 -11.08
CA GLY A 79 9.14 -0.55 -10.10
C GLY A 79 10.26 -1.30 -9.38
N LEU A 80 10.19 -2.64 -9.39
CA LEU A 80 11.17 -3.51 -8.72
C LEU A 80 12.48 -3.69 -9.51
N ALA A 81 12.68 -3.02 -10.65
CA ALA A 81 13.94 -3.07 -11.39
C ALA A 81 15.12 -2.48 -10.58
N VAL A 82 14.84 -1.69 -9.54
CA VAL A 82 15.85 -1.13 -8.64
C VAL A 82 16.45 -2.14 -7.68
N ILE A 83 15.89 -3.34 -7.57
CA ILE A 83 16.39 -4.40 -6.69
C ILE A 83 16.74 -5.69 -7.44
N SER A 84 17.52 -6.53 -6.78
CA SER A 84 17.84 -7.90 -7.17
C SER A 84 17.21 -8.92 -6.22
N ALA A 85 17.06 -10.15 -6.70
CA ALA A 85 16.61 -11.27 -5.87
C ALA A 85 17.53 -11.44 -4.64
N ASN A 86 16.93 -11.65 -3.47
CA ASN A 86 17.57 -11.81 -2.17
C ASN A 86 18.36 -10.58 -1.67
N GLU A 87 18.14 -9.40 -2.28
CA GLU A 87 18.83 -8.18 -1.88
C GLU A 87 18.19 -7.49 -0.67
N VAL A 88 16.85 -7.55 -0.57
CA VAL A 88 16.09 -6.96 0.53
C VAL A 88 15.12 -7.96 1.13
N ASN A 89 14.78 -7.77 2.40
CA ASN A 89 13.81 -8.60 3.11
C ASN A 89 12.39 -8.01 3.09
N GLN A 90 12.26 -6.68 2.92
CA GLN A 90 10.99 -6.00 2.84
C GLN A 90 10.88 -5.12 1.59
N VAL A 91 9.69 -5.03 1.03
CA VAL A 91 9.35 -4.08 -0.04
C VAL A 91 8.21 -3.19 0.44
N VAL A 92 8.37 -1.89 0.26
CA VAL A 92 7.35 -0.87 0.52
C VAL A 92 6.94 -0.21 -0.80
N ILE A 93 5.63 -0.11 -1.03
CA ILE A 93 5.07 0.63 -2.17
C ILE A 93 3.92 1.49 -1.66
N ALA A 94 4.12 2.80 -1.58
CA ALA A 94 3.14 3.72 -0.97
C ALA A 94 2.75 4.86 -1.92
N GLY A 95 1.54 5.40 -1.76
CA GLY A 95 1.09 6.57 -2.52
C GLY A 95 0.67 6.30 -3.96
N MET A 96 0.48 5.03 -4.34
CA MET A 96 0.09 4.62 -5.70
C MET A 96 -1.33 4.04 -5.75
N GLY A 97 -1.93 3.92 -6.94
CA GLY A 97 -3.20 3.18 -7.10
C GLY A 97 -2.98 1.68 -6.95
N GLY A 98 -3.94 0.96 -6.36
CA GLY A 98 -3.81 -0.48 -6.09
C GLY A 98 -3.56 -1.32 -7.34
N SER A 99 -4.15 -0.96 -8.47
CA SER A 99 -3.88 -1.60 -9.77
C SER A 99 -2.42 -1.42 -10.22
N LEU A 100 -1.83 -0.23 -10.02
CA LEU A 100 -0.42 0.03 -10.33
C LEU A 100 0.52 -0.73 -9.38
N ILE A 101 0.22 -0.73 -8.08
CA ILE A 101 0.98 -1.52 -7.09
C ILE A 101 1.00 -3.00 -7.50
N SER A 102 -0.16 -3.55 -7.85
CA SER A 102 -0.29 -4.94 -8.27
C SER A 102 0.49 -5.23 -9.56
N ALA A 103 0.50 -4.30 -10.52
CA ALA A 103 1.29 -4.42 -11.74
C ALA A 103 2.80 -4.42 -11.46
N ILE A 104 3.29 -3.49 -10.63
CA ILE A 104 4.70 -3.42 -10.21
C ILE A 104 5.15 -4.72 -9.56
N LEU A 105 4.33 -5.25 -8.64
CA LEU A 105 4.60 -6.52 -7.97
C LEU A 105 4.58 -7.70 -8.95
N GLN A 106 3.65 -7.70 -9.91
CA GLN A 106 3.52 -8.75 -10.92
C GLN A 106 4.71 -8.78 -11.90
N GLU A 107 5.09 -7.62 -12.43
CA GLU A 107 6.18 -7.48 -13.40
C GLU A 107 7.54 -7.77 -12.78
N GLY A 108 7.73 -7.36 -11.52
CA GLY A 108 8.95 -7.59 -10.78
C GLY A 108 8.95 -8.85 -9.92
N LYS A 109 8.02 -9.79 -10.12
CA LYS A 109 7.82 -10.96 -9.26
C LYS A 109 9.11 -11.77 -9.02
N GLU A 110 9.97 -11.90 -10.03
CA GLU A 110 11.26 -12.61 -9.91
C GLU A 110 12.23 -11.94 -8.93
N LYS A 111 12.11 -10.63 -8.74
CA LYS A 111 12.93 -9.84 -7.80
C LYS A 111 12.48 -10.00 -6.34
N LEU A 112 11.27 -10.52 -6.12
CA LEU A 112 10.71 -10.72 -4.77
C LEU A 112 11.25 -11.98 -4.07
N ALA A 113 12.11 -12.76 -4.71
CA ALA A 113 12.83 -13.83 -4.02
C ALA A 113 13.58 -13.26 -2.81
N GLY A 114 13.39 -13.86 -1.63
CA GLY A 114 13.96 -13.39 -0.37
C GLY A 114 13.18 -12.25 0.32
N VAL A 115 12.17 -11.67 -0.34
CA VAL A 115 11.28 -10.65 0.25
C VAL A 115 10.24 -11.34 1.12
N GLY A 116 10.51 -11.35 2.43
CA GLY A 116 9.65 -11.93 3.44
C GLY A 116 8.41 -11.09 3.77
N GLN A 117 8.39 -9.80 3.43
CA GLN A 117 7.26 -8.91 3.72
C GLN A 117 7.05 -7.86 2.63
N ILE A 118 5.78 -7.61 2.30
CA ILE A 118 5.35 -6.50 1.45
C ILE A 118 4.46 -5.57 2.28
N ILE A 119 4.73 -4.28 2.22
CA ILE A 119 3.93 -3.23 2.83
C ILE A 119 3.44 -2.32 1.71
N ALA A 120 2.13 -2.28 1.51
CA ALA A 120 1.51 -1.50 0.45
C ALA A 120 0.57 -0.45 1.03
N GLN A 121 0.65 0.78 0.53
CA GLN A 121 -0.31 1.83 0.82
C GLN A 121 -0.96 2.28 -0.50
N PRO A 122 -2.05 1.60 -0.92
CA PRO A 122 -2.84 2.03 -2.07
C PRO A 122 -3.67 3.28 -1.73
N ASN A 123 -3.67 4.28 -2.61
CA ASN A 123 -4.56 5.45 -2.51
C ASN A 123 -6.02 5.11 -2.90
N VAL A 124 -6.18 4.12 -3.78
CA VAL A 124 -7.46 3.57 -4.28
C VAL A 124 -7.29 2.09 -4.58
N GLU A 125 -8.39 1.35 -4.71
CA GLU A 125 -8.40 -0.05 -5.17
C GLU A 125 -7.55 -1.01 -4.31
N ALA A 126 -7.60 -0.87 -2.98
CA ALA A 126 -6.94 -1.79 -2.04
C ALA A 126 -7.28 -3.27 -2.26
N ARG A 127 -8.50 -3.57 -2.76
CA ARG A 127 -8.92 -4.92 -3.19
C ARG A 127 -7.94 -5.56 -4.17
N ALA A 128 -7.42 -4.80 -5.15
CA ALA A 128 -6.48 -5.33 -6.14
C ALA A 128 -5.19 -5.83 -5.50
N VAL A 129 -4.66 -5.07 -4.52
CA VAL A 129 -3.47 -5.44 -3.78
C VAL A 129 -3.71 -6.70 -2.94
N ARG A 130 -4.85 -6.80 -2.23
CA ARG A 130 -5.18 -8.00 -1.45
C ARG A 130 -5.29 -9.25 -2.32
N VAL A 131 -5.93 -9.14 -3.49
CA VAL A 131 -6.03 -10.23 -4.47
C VAL A 131 -4.63 -10.65 -4.93
N TRP A 132 -3.79 -9.70 -5.35
CA TRP A 132 -2.44 -10.02 -5.80
C TRP A 132 -1.63 -10.72 -4.71
N LEU A 133 -1.67 -10.23 -3.47
CA LEU A 133 -0.96 -10.84 -2.34
C LEU A 133 -1.41 -12.27 -2.10
N GLN A 134 -2.72 -12.53 -2.06
CA GLN A 134 -3.28 -13.87 -1.88
C GLN A 134 -2.79 -14.83 -2.98
N ASP A 135 -2.88 -14.39 -4.25
CA ASP A 135 -2.58 -15.24 -5.41
C ASP A 135 -1.07 -15.50 -5.57
N ASN A 136 -0.22 -14.74 -4.85
CA ASN A 136 1.24 -14.82 -4.95
C ASN A 136 1.91 -15.28 -3.65
N GLY A 137 1.19 -15.97 -2.77
CA GLY A 137 1.78 -16.61 -1.58
C GLY A 137 2.11 -15.65 -0.45
N TYR A 138 1.39 -14.53 -0.35
CA TYR A 138 1.51 -13.58 0.75
C TYR A 138 0.28 -13.58 1.64
N ARG A 139 0.51 -13.74 2.95
CA ARG A 139 -0.51 -13.67 3.99
C ARG A 139 -0.54 -12.34 4.70
N LEU A 140 -1.71 -11.69 4.73
CA LEU A 140 -1.89 -10.47 5.49
C LEU A 140 -1.56 -10.72 6.96
N ASN A 141 -0.62 -9.95 7.51
CA ASN A 141 -0.23 -9.96 8.92
C ASN A 141 -0.64 -8.68 9.67
N GLY A 142 -1.19 -7.70 8.96
CA GLY A 142 -1.83 -6.54 9.56
C GLY A 142 -2.34 -5.57 8.50
N GLU A 143 -3.30 -4.75 8.89
CA GLU A 143 -3.74 -3.60 8.11
C GLU A 143 -3.97 -2.44 9.07
N ALA A 144 -3.89 -1.23 8.55
CA ALA A 144 -4.28 -0.02 9.26
C ALA A 144 -5.05 0.90 8.32
N ILE A 145 -5.93 1.72 8.90
CA ILE A 145 -6.59 2.80 8.18
C ILE A 145 -6.52 4.07 8.99
N LEU A 146 -6.10 5.15 8.33
CA LEU A 146 -5.95 6.46 8.94
C LEU A 146 -6.54 7.56 8.06
N GLU A 147 -6.81 8.70 8.67
CA GLU A 147 -7.28 9.90 7.99
C GLU A 147 -6.29 11.05 8.19
N GLU A 148 -5.85 11.67 7.09
CA GLU A 148 -4.92 12.79 7.10
C GLU A 148 -5.27 13.75 5.96
N ALA A 149 -5.37 15.05 6.27
CA ALA A 149 -5.75 16.10 5.32
C ALA A 149 -7.05 15.81 4.53
N GLY A 150 -8.03 15.15 5.16
CA GLY A 150 -9.32 14.78 4.53
C GLY A 150 -9.27 13.56 3.62
N HIS A 151 -8.10 12.92 3.49
CA HIS A 151 -7.91 11.67 2.76
C HIS A 151 -7.84 10.48 3.71
N ARG A 152 -8.38 9.35 3.29
CA ARG A 152 -8.34 8.08 4.05
C ARG A 152 -7.41 7.10 3.36
N TYR A 153 -6.39 6.66 4.08
CA TYR A 153 -5.34 5.79 3.56
C TYR A 153 -5.45 4.43 4.22
N GLU A 154 -5.41 3.36 3.42
CA GLU A 154 -5.24 2.01 3.92
C GLU A 154 -3.77 1.60 3.76
N VAL A 155 -3.20 1.00 4.80
CA VAL A 155 -1.90 0.36 4.78
C VAL A 155 -2.13 -1.14 4.95
N ILE A 156 -1.57 -1.93 4.06
CA ILE A 156 -1.68 -3.38 4.03
C ILE A 156 -0.29 -3.96 4.24
N SER A 157 -0.12 -4.82 5.23
CA SER A 157 1.10 -5.59 5.45
C SER A 157 0.83 -7.07 5.25
N ALA A 158 1.70 -7.71 4.48
CA ALA A 158 1.64 -9.14 4.24
C ALA A 158 3.03 -9.77 4.28
N ILE A 159 3.09 -11.01 4.77
CA ILE A 159 4.31 -11.81 4.86
C ILE A 159 4.24 -12.99 3.90
N SER A 160 5.40 -13.38 3.36
CA SER A 160 5.50 -14.60 2.56
C SER A 160 5.05 -15.81 3.38
N SER A 161 4.25 -16.68 2.79
CA SER A 161 3.68 -17.84 3.46
C SER A 161 3.45 -19.00 2.49
N ASP A 162 3.91 -20.18 2.88
CA ASP A 162 3.60 -21.44 2.18
C ASP A 162 2.16 -21.92 2.46
N ILE A 163 1.45 -21.27 3.38
CA ILE A 163 0.08 -21.61 3.72
C ILE A 163 -0.84 -20.86 2.77
N THR A 164 -1.51 -21.63 1.91
CA THR A 164 -2.65 -21.10 1.15
C THR A 164 -3.77 -20.74 2.13
N TYR A 165 -4.10 -19.46 2.19
CA TYR A 165 -5.31 -18.98 2.86
C TYR A 165 -6.12 -18.18 1.84
N SER A 166 -7.43 -18.39 1.83
CA SER A 166 -8.33 -17.68 0.94
C SER A 166 -9.14 -16.69 1.76
N MET A 167 -9.08 -15.43 1.36
CA MET A 167 -9.99 -14.41 1.86
C MET A 167 -11.34 -14.56 1.17
N THR A 168 -12.41 -14.27 1.90
CA THR A 168 -13.76 -14.09 1.36
C THR A 168 -13.82 -12.83 0.50
N GLU A 169 -14.86 -12.70 -0.32
CA GLU A 169 -15.08 -11.48 -1.10
C GLU A 169 -15.14 -10.23 -0.21
N THR A 170 -15.80 -10.34 0.94
CA THR A 170 -15.91 -9.25 1.92
C THR A 170 -14.57 -8.87 2.51
N GLU A 171 -13.71 -9.83 2.82
CA GLU A 171 -12.34 -9.58 3.31
C GLU A 171 -11.45 -8.97 2.23
N LEU A 172 -11.55 -9.41 0.98
CA LEU A 172 -10.84 -8.79 -0.15
C LEU A 172 -11.28 -7.33 -0.35
N LEU A 173 -12.57 -7.05 -0.22
CA LEU A 173 -13.12 -5.71 -0.41
C LEU A 173 -12.75 -4.77 0.76
N LEU A 174 -12.99 -5.20 2.00
CA LEU A 174 -12.96 -4.34 3.19
C LEU A 174 -11.68 -4.45 4.02
N GLY A 175 -10.93 -5.54 3.86
CA GLY A 175 -9.77 -5.87 4.71
C GLY A 175 -10.17 -6.66 5.94
N PRO A 176 -9.64 -7.89 6.15
CA PRO A 176 -9.99 -8.73 7.31
C PRO A 176 -9.61 -8.10 8.65
N TYR A 177 -8.51 -7.34 8.72
CA TYR A 177 -8.10 -6.67 9.96
C TYR A 177 -8.95 -5.42 10.18
N LEU A 178 -9.20 -4.64 9.12
CA LEU A 178 -9.95 -3.40 9.19
C LEU A 178 -11.43 -3.65 9.57
N MET A 179 -12.05 -4.69 9.03
CA MET A 179 -13.43 -5.05 9.37
C MET A 179 -13.59 -5.55 10.81
N LYS A 180 -12.51 -6.06 11.41
CA LYS A 180 -12.50 -6.50 12.80
C LYS A 180 -12.33 -5.31 13.73
N GLU A 181 -11.47 -4.37 13.38
CA GLU A 181 -11.23 -3.15 14.16
C GLU A 181 -12.42 -2.18 14.09
N LYS A 182 -13.06 -2.06 12.91
CA LYS A 182 -14.17 -1.13 12.63
C LYS A 182 -13.93 0.29 13.13
N SER A 183 -12.70 0.78 12.98
CA SER A 183 -12.31 2.10 13.47
C SER A 183 -13.14 3.23 12.84
N ASP A 184 -13.09 4.39 13.47
CA ASP A 184 -13.77 5.60 13.01
C ASP A 184 -13.46 5.95 11.54
N PRO A 185 -12.18 5.96 11.08
CA PRO A 185 -11.84 6.14 9.67
C PRO A 185 -12.41 5.05 8.75
N PHE A 186 -12.46 3.79 9.20
CA PHE A 186 -13.06 2.68 8.46
C PHE A 186 -14.55 2.90 8.21
N GLN A 187 -15.30 3.20 9.28
CA GLN A 187 -16.73 3.44 9.16
C GLN A 187 -17.04 4.65 8.28
N ARG A 188 -16.28 5.75 8.45
CA ARG A 188 -16.42 6.95 7.61
C ARG A 188 -16.09 6.66 6.15
N LYS A 189 -15.05 5.88 5.86
CA LYS A 189 -14.72 5.43 4.50
C LYS A 189 -15.90 4.73 3.86
N TRP A 190 -16.39 3.68 4.51
CA TRP A 190 -17.35 2.78 3.89
C TRP A 190 -18.76 3.35 3.79
N LYS A 191 -19.17 4.22 4.72
CA LYS A 191 -20.40 5.02 4.56
C LYS A 191 -20.35 5.90 3.31
N LEU A 192 -19.25 6.62 3.09
CA LEU A 192 -19.08 7.45 1.89
C LEU A 192 -18.98 6.62 0.61
N GLU A 193 -18.36 5.45 0.67
CA GLU A 193 -18.29 4.53 -0.48
C GLU A 193 -19.66 3.95 -0.85
N ILE A 194 -20.55 3.69 0.12
CA ILE A 194 -21.97 3.37 -0.14
C ILE A 194 -22.65 4.54 -0.85
N GLU A 195 -22.58 5.75 -0.30
CA GLU A 195 -23.22 6.94 -0.88
C GLU A 195 -22.78 7.20 -2.32
N LYS A 196 -21.47 7.08 -2.59
CA LYS A 196 -20.91 7.20 -3.94
C LYS A 196 -21.50 6.15 -4.88
N ARG A 197 -21.51 4.87 -4.48
CA ARG A 197 -22.06 3.77 -5.31
C ARG A 197 -23.55 3.95 -5.57
N GLU A 198 -24.33 4.33 -4.55
CA GLU A 198 -25.76 4.61 -4.69
C GLU A 198 -26.02 5.79 -5.65
N ARG A 199 -25.18 6.83 -5.61
CA ARG A 199 -25.25 7.95 -6.57
C ARG A 199 -24.94 7.50 -7.99
N VAL A 200 -23.90 6.69 -8.18
CA VAL A 200 -23.53 6.15 -9.50
C VAL A 200 -24.66 5.25 -10.04
N LEU A 201 -25.23 4.37 -9.22
CA LEU A 201 -26.39 3.55 -9.58
C LEU A 201 -27.59 4.39 -10.04
N LYS A 202 -27.90 5.49 -9.34
CA LYS A 202 -28.98 6.41 -9.75
C LYS A 202 -28.71 7.07 -11.10
N GLN A 203 -27.45 7.36 -11.42
CA GLN A 203 -27.06 7.94 -12.72
C GLN A 203 -27.11 6.89 -13.85
N MET A 204 -26.61 5.68 -13.60
CA MET A 204 -26.61 4.59 -14.59
C MET A 204 -28.02 4.19 -15.02
N LYS A 205 -29.00 4.20 -14.10
CA LYS A 205 -30.43 3.97 -14.42
C LYS A 205 -31.01 4.95 -15.44
N LYS A 206 -30.41 6.12 -15.62
CA LYS A 206 -30.87 7.16 -16.58
C LYS A 206 -30.19 7.04 -17.94
N ALA A 207 -29.19 6.16 -18.09
CA ALA A 207 -28.49 5.97 -19.35
C ALA A 207 -29.37 5.26 -20.38
N LYS A 208 -29.16 5.57 -21.67
CA LYS A 208 -29.89 4.92 -22.78
C LYS A 208 -29.61 3.41 -22.89
N SER A 209 -28.42 2.99 -22.46
CA SER A 209 -28.00 1.59 -22.38
C SER A 209 -27.28 1.38 -21.04
N PRO A 210 -28.01 0.99 -19.99
CA PRO A 210 -27.42 0.71 -18.68
C PRO A 210 -26.54 -0.54 -18.71
N ASP A 211 -25.38 -0.47 -18.04
CA ASP A 211 -24.53 -1.63 -17.77
C ASP A 211 -25.07 -2.38 -16.54
N GLU A 212 -26.02 -3.29 -16.78
CA GLU A 212 -26.69 -4.03 -15.70
C GLU A 212 -25.72 -4.89 -14.87
N LYS A 213 -24.67 -5.44 -15.49
CA LYS A 213 -23.68 -6.26 -14.78
C LYS A 213 -22.91 -5.44 -13.75
N LYS A 214 -22.46 -4.24 -14.13
CA LYS A 214 -21.80 -3.31 -13.22
C LYS A 214 -22.75 -2.79 -12.14
N MET A 215 -24.01 -2.56 -12.48
CA MET A 215 -25.02 -2.16 -11.49
C MET A 215 -25.26 -3.24 -10.45
N GLU A 216 -25.35 -4.50 -10.86
CA GLU A 216 -25.51 -5.63 -9.93
C GLU A 216 -24.29 -5.77 -9.02
N THR A 217 -23.09 -5.64 -9.57
CA THR A 217 -21.85 -5.63 -8.79
C THR A 217 -21.88 -4.56 -7.70
N PHE A 218 -22.31 -3.34 -8.02
CA PHE A 218 -22.41 -2.27 -7.01
C PHE A 218 -23.50 -2.51 -5.98
N ARG A 219 -24.64 -3.12 -6.34
CA ARG A 219 -25.69 -3.49 -5.36
C ARG A 219 -25.15 -4.52 -4.37
N HIS A 220 -24.53 -5.57 -4.89
CA HIS A 220 -23.90 -6.62 -4.09
C HIS A 220 -22.82 -6.05 -3.16
N GLU A 221 -21.88 -5.23 -3.68
CA GLU A 221 -20.87 -4.59 -2.83
C GLU A 221 -21.48 -3.71 -1.73
N ILE A 222 -22.56 -2.96 -2.04
CA ILE A 222 -23.26 -2.15 -1.02
C ILE A 222 -23.83 -3.04 0.10
N GLU A 223 -24.40 -4.20 -0.24
CA GLU A 223 -24.94 -5.14 0.74
C GLU A 223 -23.83 -5.68 1.65
N LEU A 224 -22.73 -6.16 1.08
CA LEU A 224 -21.56 -6.61 1.85
C LEU A 224 -21.03 -5.53 2.80
N ILE A 225 -20.94 -4.27 2.33
CA ILE A 225 -20.50 -3.16 3.17
C ILE A 225 -21.50 -2.91 4.32
N LYS A 226 -22.81 -2.92 4.04
CA LYS A 226 -23.85 -2.69 5.06
C LYS A 226 -23.84 -3.77 6.14
N GLU A 227 -23.65 -5.03 5.77
CA GLU A 227 -23.54 -6.14 6.71
C GLU A 227 -22.38 -5.95 7.68
N VAL A 228 -21.21 -5.50 7.19
CA VAL A 228 -20.04 -5.26 8.05
C VAL A 228 -20.17 -4.00 8.90
N LEU A 229 -20.89 -2.97 8.43
CA LEU A 229 -21.12 -1.75 9.20
C LEU A 229 -22.24 -1.86 10.25
N THR A 230 -22.96 -2.97 10.27
CA THR A 230 -23.94 -3.29 11.32
C THR A 230 -23.23 -3.75 12.60
#